data_AF-A0A401IB01-F1
#
_entry.id   AF-A0A401IB01-F1
#
_cell.length_a   1.000
_cell.length_b   1.000
_cell.length_c   1.000
_cell.angle_alpha   90.00
_cell.angle_beta   90.00
_cell.angle_gamma   90.00
#
_symmetry.space_group_name_H-M   'P 1'
#
loop_
_entity.id
_entity.type
_entity.pdbx_description
1 polymer ?
#
loop_
_entity_poly.entity_id
_entity_poly.type
_entity_poly.pdbx_seq_one_letter_code
_entity_poly.pdbx_strand_id
1 'polypeptide(L)'
;MRAGVKEMNNQHVRTMLPGRLAGLTGIRVEEYDAIGHDRHTLVDDRGRAYGCTQWCDILRLEGAEAIASYEGDFYDGTPAVTVHRYGQGRAYYVATHPDEAYLRQLLLRAAAEQGMDAVTDLPEGVQLAQRTGESGTYLFALNLSREPRELRLPGSWERLLGGEGADGELKLEPYGVEILRRVSLD
;
A
#
# COMPACT_ATOMS: atom_id res chain seq x y z
N MET A 1 -3.47 6.20 14.36
CA MET A 1 -2.84 7.48 14.77
C MET A 1 -2.91 8.42 13.58
N ARG A 2 -3.43 9.64 13.73
CA ARG A 2 -3.65 10.60 12.65
C ARG A 2 -2.39 11.43 12.36
N ALA A 3 -2.15 11.77 11.09
CA ALA A 3 -0.95 12.49 10.67
C ALA A 3 -0.99 13.99 11.01
N GLY A 4 0.16 14.57 11.36
CA GLY A 4 0.32 16.02 11.50
C GLY A 4 -0.35 16.65 12.73
N VAL A 5 -0.72 15.84 13.74
CA VAL A 5 -1.48 16.32 14.93
C VAL A 5 -0.61 17.01 15.97
N LYS A 6 0.66 16.58 16.10
CA LYS A 6 1.53 16.98 17.21
C LYS A 6 2.89 17.42 16.76
N GLU A 7 3.48 18.33 17.53
CA GLU A 7 4.89 18.70 17.47
C GLU A 7 5.75 17.65 18.19
N MET A 8 7.08 17.73 18.04
CA MET A 8 8.02 16.75 18.61
C MET A 8 7.96 16.63 20.15
N ASN A 9 7.43 17.65 20.83
CA ASN A 9 7.23 17.67 22.28
C ASN A 9 5.82 17.18 22.69
N ASN A 10 5.10 16.49 21.79
CA ASN A 10 3.76 15.96 22.01
C ASN A 10 2.66 17.02 22.25
N GLN A 11 2.95 18.31 22.00
CA GLN A 11 1.94 19.36 21.99
C GLN A 11 1.14 19.33 20.69
N HIS A 12 -0.16 19.63 20.77
CA HIS A 12 -1.00 19.78 19.58
C HIS A 12 -0.53 20.95 18.73
N VAL A 13 -0.54 20.76 17.41
CA VAL A 13 -0.34 21.87 16.46
C VAL A 13 -1.46 22.89 16.65
N ARG A 14 -1.16 24.17 16.41
CA ARG A 14 -2.13 25.28 16.53
C ARG A 14 -2.83 25.63 15.21
N THR A 15 -2.73 24.74 14.23
CA THR A 15 -3.33 24.88 12.89
C THR A 15 -4.33 23.76 12.66
N MET A 16 -5.22 23.95 11.69
CA MET A 16 -6.13 22.87 11.27
C MET A 16 -5.33 21.68 10.74
N LEU A 17 -5.84 20.49 11.01
CA LEU A 17 -5.22 19.24 10.55
C LEU A 17 -5.29 19.13 9.01
N PRO A 18 -4.29 18.52 8.35
CA PRO A 18 -3.15 17.80 8.91
C PRO A 18 -1.93 18.70 9.23
N GLY A 19 -2.17 19.94 9.66
CA GLY A 19 -1.17 20.83 10.21
C GLY A 19 -0.18 21.27 9.15
N ARG A 20 1.12 21.08 9.42
CA ARG A 20 2.20 21.42 8.48
C ARG A 20 2.13 20.65 7.15
N LEU A 21 1.34 19.57 7.09
CA LEU A 21 1.16 18.77 5.88
C LEU A 21 -0.01 19.25 4.99
N ALA A 22 -0.79 20.25 5.42
CA ALA A 22 -1.97 20.72 4.68
C ALA A 22 -1.63 21.12 3.24
N GLY A 23 -0.58 21.94 3.04
CA GLY A 23 -0.15 22.34 1.71
C GLY A 23 0.33 21.17 0.83
N LEU A 24 1.01 20.19 1.41
CA LEU A 24 1.46 18.98 0.69
C LEU A 24 0.28 18.11 0.26
N THR A 25 -0.69 17.92 1.16
CA THR A 25 -1.80 16.98 0.97
C THR A 25 -3.00 17.60 0.27
N GLY A 26 -3.08 18.93 0.18
CA GLY A 26 -4.16 19.64 -0.52
C GLY A 26 -5.53 19.41 0.14
N ILE A 27 -5.55 19.16 1.45
CA ILE A 27 -6.75 18.87 2.23
C ILE A 27 -6.73 19.58 3.58
N ARG A 28 -7.92 19.71 4.15
CA ARG A 28 -8.16 20.07 5.55
C ARG A 28 -9.04 19.00 6.19
N VAL A 29 -8.68 18.55 7.38
CA VAL A 29 -9.54 17.70 8.22
C VAL A 29 -10.40 18.62 9.06
N GLU A 30 -11.72 18.63 8.81
CA GLU A 30 -12.66 19.50 9.53
C GLU A 30 -13.10 18.89 10.85
N GLU A 31 -13.36 17.59 10.81
CA GLU A 31 -13.82 16.79 11.93
C GLU A 31 -13.29 15.36 11.78
N TYR A 32 -13.45 14.57 12.81
CA TYR A 32 -13.17 13.16 12.76
C TYR A 32 -14.12 12.39 13.66
N ASP A 33 -14.44 11.18 13.22
CA ASP A 33 -15.31 10.26 13.90
C ASP A 33 -14.53 9.01 14.32
N ALA A 34 -14.77 8.55 15.54
CA ALA A 34 -14.14 7.35 16.10
C ALA A 34 -15.18 6.24 16.15
N ILE A 35 -15.29 5.49 15.05
CA ILE A 35 -16.34 4.49 14.83
C ILE A 35 -16.12 3.17 15.61
N GLY A 36 -15.02 3.05 16.37
CA GLY A 36 -14.79 1.91 17.26
C GLY A 36 -14.74 0.57 16.53
N HIS A 37 -15.74 -0.28 16.76
CA HIS A 37 -15.89 -1.60 16.13
C HIS A 37 -16.84 -1.60 14.93
N ASP A 38 -17.45 -0.45 14.62
CA ASP A 38 -18.32 -0.33 13.47
C ASP A 38 -17.51 -0.38 12.17
N ARG A 39 -18.21 -0.73 11.10
CA ARG A 39 -17.65 -0.89 9.77
C ARG A 39 -18.44 -0.05 8.79
N HIS A 40 -17.76 0.89 8.16
CA HIS A 40 -18.34 1.83 7.21
C HIS A 40 -17.89 1.45 5.79
N THR A 41 -18.52 2.07 4.79
CA THR A 41 -18.24 1.79 3.38
C THR A 41 -17.44 2.92 2.75
N LEU A 42 -16.47 2.53 1.93
CA LEU A 42 -15.73 3.36 1.00
C LEU A 42 -16.09 2.98 -0.42
N VAL A 43 -16.36 3.96 -1.27
CA VAL A 43 -16.61 3.75 -2.70
C VAL A 43 -15.50 4.40 -3.50
N ASP A 44 -14.81 3.63 -4.34
CA ASP A 44 -13.74 4.14 -5.20
C ASP A 44 -14.25 4.87 -6.45
N ASP A 45 -13.32 5.46 -7.21
CA ASP A 45 -13.60 6.15 -8.48
C ASP A 45 -14.22 5.27 -9.60
N ARG A 46 -14.36 3.96 -9.36
CA ARG A 46 -15.01 2.99 -10.25
C ARG A 46 -16.33 2.45 -9.68
N GLY A 47 -16.80 2.96 -8.56
CA GLY A 47 -18.02 2.51 -7.89
C GLY A 47 -17.87 1.18 -7.14
N ARG A 48 -16.65 0.71 -6.88
CA ARG A 48 -16.43 -0.49 -6.07
C ARG A 48 -16.43 -0.12 -4.58
N ALA A 49 -17.16 -0.92 -3.81
CA ALA A 49 -17.30 -0.77 -2.37
C ALA A 49 -16.22 -1.57 -1.62
N TYR A 50 -15.66 -0.97 -0.57
CA TYR A 50 -14.71 -1.54 0.37
C TYR A 50 -15.12 -1.18 1.78
N GLY A 51 -14.71 -1.97 2.77
CA GLY A 51 -14.91 -1.59 4.16
C GLY A 51 -13.84 -0.66 4.68
N CYS A 52 -14.20 0.10 5.71
CA CYS A 52 -13.26 0.78 6.58
C CYS A 52 -13.69 0.69 8.06
N THR A 53 -12.73 0.90 8.95
CA THR A 53 -12.88 0.68 10.40
C THR A 53 -12.11 1.73 11.20
N GLN A 54 -12.22 1.66 12.53
CA GLN A 54 -11.47 2.42 13.55
C GLN A 54 -11.76 3.91 13.62
N TRP A 55 -11.60 4.66 12.52
CA TRP A 55 -11.86 6.11 12.47
C TRP A 55 -12.20 6.58 11.05
N CYS A 56 -12.86 7.73 10.94
CA CYS A 56 -13.14 8.42 9.69
C CYS A 56 -12.80 9.92 9.83
N ASP A 57 -11.88 10.44 9.02
CA ASP A 57 -11.62 11.89 8.94
C ASP A 57 -12.57 12.50 7.91
N ILE A 58 -13.24 13.59 8.30
CA ILE A 58 -14.13 14.33 7.42
C ILE A 58 -13.30 15.42 6.74
N LEU A 59 -13.08 15.24 5.43
CA LEU A 59 -12.16 16.06 4.65
C LEU A 59 -12.86 17.18 3.90
N ARG A 60 -12.22 18.35 3.87
CA ARG A 60 -12.42 19.39 2.87
C ARG A 60 -11.22 19.39 1.91
N LEU A 61 -11.51 19.38 0.60
CA LEU A 61 -10.48 19.48 -0.43
C LEU A 61 -10.03 20.94 -0.58
N GLU A 62 -8.71 21.14 -0.62
CA GLU A 62 -8.04 22.43 -0.84
C GLU A 62 -7.00 22.26 -1.98
N GLY A 63 -7.40 21.60 -3.07
CA GLY A 63 -6.57 21.34 -4.26
C GLY A 63 -6.35 19.86 -4.56
N ALA A 64 -6.58 18.97 -3.60
CA ALA A 64 -6.57 17.53 -3.83
C ALA A 64 -7.81 17.05 -4.60
N GLU A 65 -7.67 15.90 -5.25
CA GLU A 65 -8.74 15.16 -5.91
C GLU A 65 -9.17 13.97 -5.04
N ALA A 66 -10.47 13.75 -4.90
CA ALA A 66 -10.99 12.54 -4.24
C ALA A 66 -10.90 11.34 -5.19
N ILE A 67 -10.34 10.22 -4.70
CA ILE A 67 -10.25 8.94 -5.41
C ILE A 67 -11.04 7.82 -4.73
N ALA A 68 -11.54 8.09 -3.51
CA ALA A 68 -12.64 7.35 -2.89
C ALA A 68 -13.40 8.27 -1.92
N SER A 69 -14.68 7.98 -1.71
CA SER A 69 -15.56 8.69 -0.79
C SER A 69 -16.22 7.73 0.19
N TYR A 70 -16.67 8.25 1.33
CA TYR A 70 -17.51 7.47 2.25
C TYR A 70 -18.91 7.27 1.65
N GLU A 71 -19.51 6.13 1.98
CA GLU A 71 -20.93 5.84 1.75
C GLU A 71 -21.59 5.55 3.11
N GLY A 72 -22.59 6.35 3.45
CA GLY A 72 -23.32 6.30 4.71
C GLY A 72 -22.89 7.33 5.76
N ASP A 73 -23.66 7.35 6.86
CA ASP A 73 -23.53 8.26 8.00
C ASP A 73 -23.66 9.76 7.65
N PHE A 74 -23.42 10.67 8.61
CA PHE A 74 -23.55 12.12 8.44
C PHE A 74 -22.52 12.75 7.49
N TYR A 75 -21.53 11.96 7.06
CA TYR A 75 -20.45 12.35 6.14
C TYR A 75 -20.51 11.59 4.81
N ASP A 76 -21.69 11.07 4.46
CA ASP A 76 -21.96 10.45 3.16
C ASP A 76 -21.49 11.33 1.99
N GLY A 77 -20.80 10.70 1.04
CA GLY A 77 -20.25 11.35 -0.15
C GLY A 77 -19.00 12.20 0.09
N THR A 78 -18.57 12.41 1.34
CA THR A 78 -17.34 13.17 1.62
C THR A 78 -16.08 12.37 1.26
N PRO A 79 -14.96 13.04 0.90
CA PRO A 79 -13.74 12.34 0.49
C PRO A 79 -13.13 11.51 1.62
N ALA A 80 -12.80 10.26 1.30
CA ALA A 80 -12.16 9.33 2.23
C ALA A 80 -10.71 8.99 1.82
N VAL A 81 -10.41 9.08 0.53
CA VAL A 81 -9.04 8.93 0.02
C VAL A 81 -8.81 9.97 -1.04
N THR A 82 -7.71 10.71 -0.92
CA THR A 82 -7.39 11.81 -1.83
C THR A 82 -5.99 11.69 -2.40
N VAL A 83 -5.77 12.32 -3.55
CA VAL A 83 -4.47 12.50 -4.16
C VAL A 83 -4.27 13.98 -4.52
N HIS A 84 -3.11 14.52 -4.19
CA HIS A 84 -2.75 15.89 -4.52
C HIS A 84 -1.44 15.92 -5.30
N ARG A 85 -1.45 16.59 -6.46
CA ARG A 85 -0.23 16.89 -7.21
C ARG A 85 0.49 18.05 -6.54
N TYR A 86 1.72 17.82 -6.09
CA TYR A 86 2.52 18.83 -5.41
C TYR A 86 3.95 18.82 -5.97
N GLY A 87 4.34 19.93 -6.63
CA GLY A 87 5.58 19.99 -7.40
C GLY A 87 5.58 18.93 -8.51
N GLN A 88 6.61 18.07 -8.51
CA GLN A 88 6.73 16.96 -9.47
C GLN A 88 6.16 15.63 -8.93
N GLY A 89 5.66 15.62 -7.70
CA GLY A 89 5.20 14.41 -7.01
C GLY A 89 3.69 14.36 -6.80
N ARG A 90 3.26 13.30 -6.11
CA ARG A 90 1.89 13.10 -5.63
C ARG A 90 1.90 12.82 -4.13
N ALA A 91 0.94 13.36 -3.40
CA ALA A 91 0.67 13.05 -2.01
C ALA A 91 -0.69 12.37 -1.90
N TYR A 92 -0.73 11.19 -1.29
CA TYR A 92 -1.97 10.46 -1.01
C TYR A 92 -2.35 10.61 0.47
N TYR A 93 -3.62 10.89 0.75
CA TYR A 93 -4.15 10.91 2.11
C TYR A 93 -5.26 9.87 2.24
N VAL A 94 -5.15 9.00 3.24
CA VAL A 94 -6.16 7.97 3.57
C VAL A 94 -6.79 8.38 4.89
N ALA A 95 -8.05 8.80 4.85
CA ALA A 95 -8.77 9.38 5.99
C ALA A 95 -9.35 8.35 6.97
N THR A 96 -9.06 7.06 6.79
CA THR A 96 -9.64 5.98 7.59
C THR A 96 -8.71 4.78 7.66
N HIS A 97 -9.13 3.68 8.28
CA HIS A 97 -8.50 2.37 8.16
C HIS A 97 -9.27 1.48 7.17
N PRO A 98 -8.96 1.56 5.86
CA PRO A 98 -9.62 0.73 4.86
C PRO A 98 -9.18 -0.74 4.96
N ASP A 99 -9.98 -1.63 4.38
CA ASP A 99 -9.60 -3.03 4.22
C ASP A 99 -8.31 -3.21 3.40
N GLU A 100 -7.65 -4.33 3.63
CA GLU A 100 -6.43 -4.72 2.92
C GLU A 100 -6.60 -4.73 1.40
N ALA A 101 -7.77 -5.14 0.89
CA ALA A 101 -8.06 -5.17 -0.53
C ALA A 101 -7.96 -3.78 -1.18
N TYR A 102 -8.49 -2.75 -0.52
CA TYR A 102 -8.39 -1.37 -1.01
C TYR A 102 -6.95 -0.84 -0.91
N LEU A 103 -6.27 -1.09 0.21
CA LEU A 103 -4.86 -0.69 0.38
C LEU A 103 -3.97 -1.31 -0.69
N ARG A 104 -4.13 -2.61 -0.94
CA ARG A 104 -3.41 -3.33 -1.99
C ARG A 104 -3.65 -2.68 -3.35
N GLN A 105 -4.89 -2.40 -3.70
CA GLN A 105 -5.23 -1.73 -4.95
C GLN A 105 -4.59 -0.33 -5.06
N LEU A 106 -4.68 0.49 -4.00
CA LEU A 106 -4.13 1.84 -3.96
C LEU A 106 -2.60 1.81 -4.16
N LEU A 107 -1.91 0.92 -3.46
CA LEU A 107 -0.46 0.78 -3.55
C LEU A 107 -0.03 0.28 -4.93
N LEU A 108 -0.74 -0.68 -5.52
CA LEU A 108 -0.47 -1.15 -6.88
C LEU A 108 -0.71 -0.07 -7.93
N ARG A 109 -1.76 0.74 -7.78
CA ARG A 109 -2.00 1.91 -8.63
C ARG A 109 -0.85 2.90 -8.53
N ALA A 110 -0.43 3.25 -7.31
CA ALA A 110 0.67 4.20 -7.09
C ALA A 110 2.00 3.68 -7.66
N ALA A 111 2.30 2.38 -7.51
CA ALA A 111 3.48 1.75 -8.07
C ALA A 111 3.47 1.75 -9.61
N ALA A 112 2.35 1.36 -10.23
CA ALA A 112 2.18 1.35 -11.68
C ALA A 112 2.32 2.76 -12.29
N GLU A 113 1.78 3.78 -11.61
CA GLU A 113 1.93 5.18 -12.02
C GLU A 113 3.39 5.68 -12.01
N GLN A 114 4.27 5.02 -11.25
CA GLN A 114 5.72 5.30 -11.22
C GLN A 114 6.52 4.35 -12.12
N GLY A 115 5.86 3.48 -12.89
CA GLY A 115 6.54 2.48 -13.72
C GLY A 115 7.29 1.43 -12.90
N MET A 116 6.87 1.18 -11.64
CA MET A 116 7.45 0.13 -10.82
C MET A 116 6.80 -1.21 -11.17
N ASP A 117 7.62 -2.16 -11.60
CA ASP A 117 7.19 -3.54 -11.81
C ASP A 117 6.96 -4.21 -10.45
N ALA A 118 5.75 -4.70 -10.21
CA ALA A 118 5.38 -5.49 -9.05
C ALA A 118 4.97 -6.90 -9.49
N VAL A 119 5.50 -7.92 -8.82
CA VAL A 119 4.97 -9.28 -8.95
C VAL A 119 3.68 -9.34 -8.14
N THR A 120 2.53 -9.26 -8.81
CA THR A 120 1.23 -9.17 -8.16
C THR A 120 0.62 -10.52 -7.82
N ASP A 121 0.99 -11.57 -8.53
CA ASP A 121 0.30 -12.86 -8.46
C ASP A 121 1.09 -13.85 -7.60
N LEU A 122 1.50 -13.40 -6.42
CA LEU A 122 2.15 -14.26 -5.43
C LEU A 122 1.11 -15.10 -4.68
N PRO A 123 1.37 -16.40 -4.47
CA PRO A 123 0.55 -17.21 -3.60
C PRO A 123 0.49 -16.65 -2.18
N GLU A 124 -0.63 -16.84 -1.50
CA GLU A 124 -0.78 -16.43 -0.10
C GLU A 124 0.32 -17.06 0.78
N GLY A 125 0.92 -16.23 1.63
CA GLY A 125 2.04 -16.61 2.48
C GLY A 125 3.41 -16.55 1.81
N VAL A 126 3.50 -16.30 0.50
CA VAL A 126 4.79 -16.11 -0.19
C VAL A 126 5.23 -14.66 -0.14
N GLN A 127 6.47 -14.43 0.28
CA GLN A 127 7.11 -13.11 0.29
C GLN A 127 8.33 -13.12 -0.63
N LEU A 128 8.46 -12.07 -1.45
CA LEU A 128 9.66 -11.77 -2.22
C LEU A 128 10.35 -10.52 -1.67
N ALA A 129 11.67 -10.58 -1.53
CA ALA A 129 12.49 -9.42 -1.18
C ALA A 129 13.73 -9.36 -2.07
N GLN A 130 14.05 -8.19 -2.63
CA GLN A 130 15.21 -8.02 -3.51
C GLN A 130 16.31 -7.21 -2.82
N ARG A 131 17.56 -7.64 -3.01
CA ARG A 131 18.76 -6.89 -2.62
C ARG A 131 19.65 -6.71 -3.84
N THR A 132 20.07 -5.48 -4.13
CA THR A 132 20.97 -5.16 -5.24
C THR A 132 22.20 -4.45 -4.70
N GLY A 133 23.37 -4.86 -5.16
CA GLY A 133 24.66 -4.25 -4.81
C GLY A 133 25.74 -4.61 -5.83
N GLU A 134 27.01 -4.36 -5.50
CA GLU A 134 28.15 -4.59 -6.42
C GLU A 134 28.26 -6.05 -6.90
N SER A 135 27.86 -7.02 -6.07
CA SER A 135 27.90 -8.45 -6.40
C SER A 135 26.71 -8.94 -7.25
N GLY A 136 25.77 -8.04 -7.57
CA GLY A 136 24.60 -8.32 -8.40
C GLY A 136 23.27 -8.12 -7.67
N THR A 137 22.21 -8.66 -8.28
CA THR A 137 20.84 -8.63 -7.74
C THR A 137 20.45 -10.00 -7.24
N TYR A 138 19.92 -10.05 -6.01
CA TYR A 138 19.49 -11.26 -5.33
C TYR A 138 18.03 -11.13 -4.92
N LEU A 139 17.24 -12.17 -5.18
CA LEU A 139 15.84 -12.29 -4.80
C LEU A 139 15.72 -13.39 -3.75
N PHE A 140 15.15 -13.03 -2.60
CA PHE A 140 14.85 -13.92 -1.50
C PHE A 140 13.37 -14.29 -1.62
N ALA A 141 13.08 -15.56 -1.84
CA ALA A 141 11.73 -16.09 -1.91
C ALA A 141 11.46 -16.91 -0.64
N LEU A 142 10.47 -16.48 0.14
CA LEU A 142 10.12 -17.08 1.43
C LEU A 142 8.69 -17.60 1.38
N ASN A 143 8.48 -18.84 1.78
CA ASN A 143 7.15 -19.35 2.10
C ASN A 143 6.92 -19.22 3.60
N LEU A 144 6.00 -18.37 4.02
CA LEU A 144 5.67 -18.14 5.43
C LEU A 144 4.49 -19.02 5.90
N SER A 145 4.01 -19.91 5.03
CA SER A 145 2.88 -20.81 5.31
C SER A 145 3.34 -22.22 5.71
N ARG A 146 2.37 -23.02 6.17
CA ARG A 146 2.54 -24.43 6.55
C ARG A 146 2.36 -25.40 5.38
N GLU A 147 2.08 -24.88 4.19
CA GLU A 147 1.79 -25.65 2.99
C GLU A 147 2.85 -25.38 1.94
N PRO A 148 3.13 -26.34 1.02
CA PRO A 148 3.97 -26.05 -0.13
C PRO A 148 3.31 -24.96 -1.00
N ARG A 149 4.14 -24.11 -1.60
CA ARG A 149 3.72 -23.04 -2.49
C ARG A 149 4.52 -23.07 -3.78
N GLU A 150 3.82 -22.83 -4.88
CA GLU A 150 4.40 -22.78 -6.22
C GLU A 150 4.18 -21.38 -6.79
N LEU A 151 5.23 -20.78 -7.35
CA LEU A 151 5.17 -19.48 -7.98
C LEU A 151 6.01 -19.44 -9.24
N ARG A 152 5.67 -18.51 -10.14
CA ARG A 152 6.44 -18.22 -11.33
C ARG A 152 7.08 -16.84 -11.23
N LEU A 153 8.37 -16.77 -11.51
CA LEU A 153 9.14 -15.53 -11.49
C LEU A 153 9.47 -15.08 -12.92
N PRO A 154 9.29 -13.80 -13.26
CA PRO A 154 9.75 -13.27 -14.53
C PRO A 154 11.28 -13.17 -14.56
N GLY A 155 11.87 -13.37 -15.74
CA GLY A 155 13.32 -13.28 -15.94
C GLY A 155 14.07 -14.58 -15.64
N SER A 156 15.39 -14.50 -15.68
CA SER A 156 16.30 -15.65 -15.55
C SER A 156 17.09 -15.54 -14.25
N TRP A 157 17.12 -16.64 -13.50
CA TRP A 157 17.61 -16.67 -12.12
C TRP A 157 18.46 -17.91 -11.86
N GLU A 158 19.64 -17.72 -11.26
CA GLU A 158 20.50 -18.78 -10.74
C GLU A 158 20.12 -19.07 -9.28
N ARG A 159 19.93 -20.35 -8.94
CA ARG A 159 19.58 -20.78 -7.58
C ARG A 159 20.84 -20.98 -6.73
N LEU A 160 20.87 -20.38 -5.55
CA LEU A 160 22.04 -20.42 -4.68
C LEU A 160 21.94 -21.47 -3.56
N LEU A 161 20.74 -21.92 -3.22
CA LEU A 161 20.54 -22.97 -2.19
C LEU A 161 20.33 -24.36 -2.77
N GLY A 162 20.31 -24.50 -4.10
CA GLY A 162 20.24 -25.78 -4.79
C GLY A 162 18.83 -26.40 -4.87
N GLY A 163 17.76 -25.61 -4.78
CA GLY A 163 16.39 -26.13 -4.94
C GLY A 163 16.12 -26.71 -6.34
N GLU A 164 15.02 -27.48 -6.47
CA GLU A 164 14.57 -28.16 -7.70
C GLU A 164 13.46 -27.40 -8.46
N GLY A 165 13.41 -27.51 -9.80
CA GLY A 165 12.39 -26.89 -10.65
C GLY A 165 12.92 -26.30 -11.96
N ALA A 166 12.02 -26.04 -12.92
CA ALA A 166 12.36 -25.45 -14.21
C ALA A 166 12.68 -23.95 -14.10
N ASP A 167 13.29 -23.37 -15.14
CA ASP A 167 13.60 -21.94 -15.19
C ASP A 167 12.34 -21.09 -14.97
N GLY A 168 12.40 -20.22 -13.96
CA GLY A 168 11.31 -19.34 -13.57
C GLY A 168 10.20 -20.01 -12.76
N GLU A 169 10.15 -21.33 -12.63
CA GLU A 169 9.23 -22.03 -11.72
C GLU A 169 9.92 -22.30 -10.39
N LEU A 170 9.26 -21.95 -9.28
CA LEU A 170 9.81 -22.15 -7.94
C LEU A 170 8.78 -22.88 -7.09
N LYS A 171 9.20 -24.00 -6.50
CA LYS A 171 8.47 -24.72 -5.47
C LYS A 171 9.14 -24.49 -4.12
N LEU A 172 8.40 -23.94 -3.18
CA LEU A 172 8.84 -23.71 -1.81
C LEU A 172 8.09 -24.67 -0.90
N GLU A 173 8.83 -25.51 -0.18
CA GLU A 173 8.29 -26.33 0.90
C GLU A 173 7.74 -25.45 2.04
N PRO A 174 6.94 -25.99 2.97
CA PRO A 174 6.49 -25.26 4.16
C PRO A 174 7.66 -24.58 4.89
N TYR A 175 7.54 -23.29 5.17
CA TYR A 175 8.61 -22.47 5.75
C TYR A 175 9.93 -22.42 4.96
N GLY A 176 9.89 -22.85 3.69
CA GLY A 176 11.04 -22.92 2.80
C GLY A 176 11.52 -21.55 2.33
N VAL A 177 12.82 -21.48 2.04
CA VAL A 177 13.50 -20.30 1.52
C VAL A 177 14.31 -20.70 0.30
N GLU A 178 14.25 -19.90 -0.76
CA GLU A 178 15.18 -19.96 -1.89
C GLU A 178 15.84 -18.60 -2.09
N ILE A 179 17.11 -18.62 -2.51
CA ILE A 179 17.86 -17.40 -2.83
C ILE A 179 18.28 -17.50 -4.29
N LEU A 180 17.84 -16.51 -5.07
CA LEU A 180 18.02 -16.46 -6.50
C LEU A 180 18.94 -15.29 -6.85
N ARG A 181 19.94 -15.51 -7.70
CA ARG A 181 20.76 -14.44 -8.30
C ARG A 181 20.26 -14.15 -9.71
N ARG A 182 20.03 -12.88 -10.03
CA ARG A 182 19.60 -12.48 -11.37
C ARG A 182 20.71 -12.78 -12.37
N VAL A 183 20.38 -13.50 -13.44
CA VAL A 183 21.29 -13.71 -14.57
C VAL A 183 21.16 -12.50 -15.48
N SER A 184 22.25 -11.77 -15.69
CA SER A 184 22.32 -10.73 -16.72
C SER A 184 22.29 -11.42 -18.08
N LEU A 185 21.34 -11.06 -18.94
CA LEU A 185 21.46 -11.36 -20.36
C LEU A 185 22.42 -10.31 -20.93
N ASP A 186 23.56 -10.76 -21.47
CA ASP A 186 24.49 -9.91 -22.23
C ASP A 186 23.81 -9.34 -23.49
#